data_AF-A0A4Q9DIH9-F1
#
_entry.id   AF-A0A4Q9DIH9-F1
#
_cell.length_a   1.000
_cell.length_b   1.000
_cell.length_c   1.000
_cell.angle_alpha   90.00
_cell.angle_beta   90.00
_cell.angle_gamma   90.00
#
_symmetry.space_group_name_H-M   'P 1'
#
loop_
_entity.id
_entity.type
_entity.pdbx_description
1 polymer ?
#
loop_
_entity_poly.entity_id
_entity_poly.type
_entity_poly.pdbx_seq_one_letter_code
_entity_poly.pdbx_strand_id
1 'polypeptide(L)'
;MILLDNVTYLKKQFPKVWEQIRHFQETPADSVHLELSKAGDLTFKIQSAGSYQYLHSKYNPIEEAELIISKYTDIEKYKQIFFYGIGLGYHIKSFVERYPNKSYSLYEPSAEILSVYLSQKSIEELRFSNIIVEDTHKNIQQEIQNFVDLINEDVLIVTLPSYERIFKDRFENFSTTLKNAVNGRRSAMHVNNAFEKRWILNSMINIQTTLKTPDILQMKKDAFNGKPAILVAAGPSLEDEINNLKKIKEDGSAYIFSVGASINAFIKNEFEPDAALTYDPTPMNQTVFKSVVDSKIDTIPLIYGTTVGFETLHSYPGPKLHMVTSQDAIADFFFKPKDGRILDLVSDAPSISVIALQFMLKLGFNPIILVGQNFAYRNDKVYSSSIEMYESWKITEEQAAFLPKVEDVYGQTTVTTESYKQMKRSMEHILNSVKGTLFLNTTRGGARIEGTTFVHLDEVMEQYLNQSVVEKDWYKSEENDHYERDYLTVQSEVLKKHYDNIIVVFQQLVSLFQEMDYQIKHNAFKNTDKLFGKFDKQFRTLQKNHYYNYILAPMNRVRSDLLLKQIGRIKFERDVKIKMQLIINEFGKYMYELQQDMKSLEPVYFGLNQAIAGNTVNLVFN
;
A
#
# COMPACT_ATOMS: atom_id res chain seq x y z
N MET A 1 39.49 13.63 9.24
CA MET A 1 38.45 14.64 8.97
C MET A 1 37.85 14.35 7.59
N ILE A 2 36.53 14.48 7.43
CA ILE A 2 35.85 14.22 6.14
C ILE A 2 36.31 15.24 5.09
N LEU A 3 36.57 14.77 3.86
CA LEU A 3 37.01 15.62 2.73
C LEU A 3 35.94 16.68 2.39
N LEU A 4 36.36 17.90 2.07
CA LEU A 4 35.46 19.04 1.84
C LEU A 4 34.48 18.82 0.66
N ASP A 5 34.94 18.17 -0.40
CA ASP A 5 34.11 17.86 -1.57
C ASP A 5 32.97 16.89 -1.19
N ASN A 6 33.26 15.90 -0.34
CA ASN A 6 32.25 14.99 0.19
C ASN A 6 31.20 15.70 1.04
N VAL A 7 31.61 16.66 1.88
CA VAL A 7 30.69 17.49 2.67
C VAL A 7 29.74 18.24 1.74
N THR A 8 30.30 18.89 0.71
CA THR A 8 29.54 19.69 -0.25
C THR A 8 28.55 18.82 -1.03
N TYR A 9 29.00 17.67 -1.50
CA TYR A 9 28.18 16.70 -2.23
C TYR A 9 27.01 16.19 -1.38
N LEU A 10 27.29 15.72 -0.16
CA LEU A 10 26.26 15.17 0.72
C LEU A 10 25.26 16.22 1.18
N LYS A 11 25.68 17.45 1.53
CA LYS A 11 24.75 18.55 1.87
C LYS A 11 23.78 18.86 0.74
N LYS A 12 24.24 18.75 -0.51
CA LYS A 12 23.43 19.08 -1.69
C LYS A 12 22.50 17.94 -2.11
N GLN A 13 23.02 16.71 -2.19
CA GLN A 13 22.30 15.57 -2.77
C GLN A 13 21.63 14.68 -1.72
N PHE A 14 22.24 14.54 -0.54
CA PHE A 14 21.80 13.63 0.53
C PHE A 14 21.83 14.32 1.91
N PRO A 15 21.09 15.42 2.11
CA PRO A 15 21.18 16.23 3.32
C PRO A 15 20.85 15.45 4.60
N LYS A 16 19.92 14.48 4.51
CA LYS A 16 19.60 13.58 5.63
C LYS A 16 20.80 12.75 6.10
N VAL A 17 21.60 12.26 5.14
CA VAL A 17 22.78 11.44 5.41
C VAL A 17 23.89 12.31 6.00
N TRP A 18 24.05 13.52 5.47
CA TRP A 18 24.97 14.49 6.07
C TRP A 18 24.66 14.75 7.55
N GLU A 19 23.39 14.98 7.89
CA GLU A 19 22.97 15.20 9.28
C GLU A 19 23.30 14.03 10.20
N GLN A 20 23.28 12.79 9.71
CA GLN A 20 23.64 11.60 10.49
C GLN A 20 25.14 11.52 10.78
N ILE A 21 26.00 12.03 9.90
CA ILE A 21 27.46 11.84 10.01
C ILE A 21 28.23 13.11 10.38
N ARG A 22 27.60 14.28 10.39
CA ARG A 22 28.30 15.57 10.56
C ARG A 22 29.10 15.67 11.87
N HIS A 23 28.65 14.98 12.92
CA HIS A 23 29.33 14.99 14.23
C HIS A 23 30.74 14.37 14.16
N PHE A 24 31.01 13.49 13.19
CA PHE A 24 32.34 12.93 12.94
C PHE A 24 33.37 13.94 12.41
N GLN A 25 32.96 15.18 12.10
CA GLN A 25 33.90 16.27 11.85
C GLN A 25 34.61 16.75 13.12
N GLU A 26 33.90 16.69 14.25
CA GLU A 26 34.38 17.18 15.55
C GLU A 26 34.93 16.03 16.39
N THR A 27 34.28 14.87 16.33
CA THR A 27 34.67 13.66 17.08
C THR A 27 34.95 12.53 16.10
N PRO A 28 36.21 12.26 15.71
CA PRO A 28 36.55 11.19 14.78
C PRO A 28 36.06 9.82 15.27
N ALA A 29 35.80 8.91 14.34
CA ALA A 29 35.46 7.53 14.69
C ALA A 29 36.65 6.82 15.34
N ASP A 30 36.45 6.25 16.52
CA ASP A 30 37.50 5.56 17.29
C ASP A 30 37.55 4.05 17.01
N SER A 31 36.44 3.44 16.56
CA SER A 31 36.33 1.98 16.43
C SER A 31 36.81 1.41 15.09
N VAL A 32 37.13 2.29 14.12
CA VAL A 32 37.48 1.93 12.73
C VAL A 32 38.91 2.38 12.43
N HIS A 33 39.80 1.41 12.19
CA HIS A 33 41.21 1.67 11.91
C HIS A 33 41.57 1.34 10.46
N LEU A 34 42.50 2.12 9.91
CA LEU A 34 43.10 1.93 8.59
C LEU A 34 44.45 1.23 8.71
N GLU A 35 44.70 0.24 7.86
CA GLU A 35 45.98 -0.47 7.75
C GLU A 35 46.29 -0.75 6.28
N LEU A 36 47.57 -0.92 5.93
CA LEU A 36 47.94 -1.40 4.58
C LEU A 36 47.81 -2.92 4.52
N SER A 37 47.18 -3.41 3.46
CA SER A 37 47.21 -4.82 3.10
C SER A 37 48.62 -5.22 2.61
N LYS A 38 48.87 -6.54 2.49
CA LYS A 38 50.15 -7.03 1.95
C LYS A 38 50.42 -6.58 0.50
N ALA A 39 49.36 -6.30 -0.26
CA ALA A 39 49.44 -5.76 -1.61
C ALA A 39 49.67 -4.24 -1.67
N GLY A 40 49.59 -3.54 -0.53
CA GLY A 40 49.80 -2.09 -0.43
C GLY A 40 48.53 -1.24 -0.48
N ASP A 41 47.36 -1.84 -0.70
CA ASP A 41 46.07 -1.15 -0.63
C ASP A 41 45.54 -1.05 0.80
N LEU A 42 44.78 0.00 1.12
CA LEU A 42 44.16 0.17 2.44
C LEU A 42 43.13 -0.93 2.74
N THR A 43 43.06 -1.33 4.01
CA THR A 43 42.00 -2.16 4.56
C THR A 43 41.45 -1.54 5.85
N PHE A 44 40.18 -1.78 6.13
CA PHE A 44 39.56 -1.41 7.39
C PHE A 44 39.63 -2.57 8.37
N LYS A 45 39.91 -2.22 9.62
CA LYS A 45 39.94 -3.12 10.76
C LYS A 45 39.12 -2.49 11.88
N ILE A 46 38.11 -3.20 12.33
CA ILE A 46 37.20 -2.71 13.38
C ILE A 46 37.44 -3.46 14.69
N GLN A 47 37.25 -2.78 15.81
CA GLN A 47 37.27 -3.41 17.12
C GLN A 47 35.88 -3.96 17.46
N SER A 48 35.78 -5.28 17.66
CA SER A 48 34.53 -5.95 18.04
C SER A 48 34.79 -7.05 19.06
N ALA A 49 34.06 -7.02 20.18
CA ALA A 49 34.14 -7.98 21.28
C ALA A 49 35.58 -8.25 21.79
N GLY A 50 36.42 -7.21 21.88
CA GLY A 50 37.81 -7.30 22.35
C GLY A 50 38.80 -7.88 21.32
N SER A 51 38.34 -8.16 20.10
CA SER A 51 39.16 -8.63 18.98
C SER A 51 39.10 -7.64 17.82
N TYR A 52 40.08 -7.70 16.91
CA TYR A 52 40.02 -6.94 15.68
C TYR A 52 39.55 -7.80 14.52
N GLN A 53 38.62 -7.28 13.73
CA GLN A 53 38.11 -7.93 12.53
C GLN A 53 38.31 -7.05 11.31
N TYR A 54 38.76 -7.64 10.20
CA TYR A 54 38.96 -6.92 8.95
C TYR A 54 37.66 -6.88 8.12
N LEU A 55 37.36 -5.72 7.54
CA LEU A 55 36.26 -5.54 6.59
C LEU A 55 36.67 -5.85 5.15
N HIS A 56 37.95 -5.71 4.81
CA HIS A 56 38.50 -6.11 3.51
C HIS A 56 39.71 -7.03 3.71
N SER A 57 40.07 -7.78 2.68
CA SER A 57 41.21 -8.70 2.70
C SER A 57 42.49 -7.99 3.17
N LYS A 58 43.14 -8.58 4.18
CA LYS A 58 44.47 -8.15 4.65
C LYS A 58 45.58 -8.44 3.64
N TYR A 59 45.30 -9.24 2.62
CA TYR A 59 46.27 -9.63 1.60
C TYR A 59 46.13 -8.75 0.36
N ASN A 60 44.95 -8.76 -0.25
CA ASN A 60 44.65 -8.03 -1.48
C ASN A 60 43.14 -7.71 -1.55
N PRO A 61 42.72 -6.49 -1.15
CA PRO A 61 41.31 -6.10 -1.14
C PRO A 61 40.72 -5.85 -2.54
N ILE A 62 41.55 -5.58 -3.56
CA ILE A 62 41.09 -5.42 -4.95
C ILE A 62 40.68 -6.78 -5.52
N GLU A 63 41.52 -7.80 -5.36
CA GLU A 63 41.22 -9.17 -5.82
C GLU A 63 40.00 -9.75 -5.09
N GLU A 64 39.85 -9.48 -3.80
CA GLU A 64 38.64 -9.84 -3.04
C GLU A 64 37.38 -9.23 -3.66
N ALA A 65 37.43 -7.94 -4.02
CA ALA A 65 36.32 -7.25 -4.65
C ALA A 65 35.93 -7.87 -6.01
N GLU A 66 36.91 -8.20 -6.86
CA GLU A 66 36.65 -8.87 -8.14
C GLU A 66 36.01 -10.25 -7.96
N LEU A 67 36.47 -11.01 -6.96
CA LEU A 67 35.91 -12.31 -6.59
C LEU A 67 34.49 -12.21 -6.03
N ILE A 68 34.16 -11.13 -5.32
CA ILE A 68 32.79 -10.91 -4.85
C ILE A 68 31.87 -10.65 -6.04
N ILE A 69 32.23 -9.73 -6.93
CA ILE A 69 31.38 -9.38 -8.08
C ILE A 69 31.25 -10.54 -9.06
N SER A 70 32.29 -11.37 -9.25
CA SER A 70 32.23 -12.52 -10.18
C SER A 70 31.28 -13.64 -9.73
N LYS A 71 30.93 -13.74 -8.45
CA LYS A 71 29.95 -14.72 -7.93
C LYS A 71 28.53 -14.48 -8.46
N TYR A 72 28.23 -13.26 -8.88
CA TYR A 72 26.91 -12.89 -9.37
C TYR A 72 26.88 -12.99 -10.90
N THR A 73 26.58 -14.19 -11.41
CA THR A 73 26.60 -14.48 -12.87
C THR A 73 25.45 -13.83 -13.64
N ASP A 74 24.38 -13.47 -12.95
CA ASP A 74 23.11 -12.99 -13.52
C ASP A 74 22.80 -11.52 -13.21
N ILE A 75 23.80 -10.71 -12.84
CA ILE A 75 23.64 -9.27 -12.54
C ILE A 75 22.81 -8.55 -13.60
N GLU A 76 23.01 -8.91 -14.88
CA GLU A 76 22.33 -8.25 -15.99
C GLU A 76 20.81 -8.40 -15.99
N LYS A 77 20.27 -9.45 -15.34
CA LYS A 77 18.82 -9.65 -15.20
C LYS A 77 18.18 -8.64 -14.25
N TYR A 78 18.94 -8.16 -13.27
CA TYR A 78 18.49 -7.21 -12.28
C TYR A 78 18.69 -5.80 -12.81
N LYS A 79 17.67 -4.97 -12.64
CA LYS A 79 17.74 -3.60 -13.15
C LYS A 79 18.22 -2.61 -12.10
N GLN A 80 18.07 -2.96 -10.82
CA GLN A 80 18.61 -2.21 -9.70
C GLN A 80 19.49 -3.10 -8.82
N ILE A 81 20.65 -2.60 -8.43
CA ILE A 81 21.56 -3.27 -7.48
C ILE A 81 21.54 -2.54 -6.13
N PHE A 82 21.63 -3.30 -5.05
CA PHE A 82 21.66 -2.79 -3.69
C PHE A 82 22.89 -3.30 -2.96
N PHE A 83 23.83 -2.42 -2.63
CA PHE A 83 25.02 -2.79 -1.89
C PHE A 83 24.78 -2.71 -0.39
N TYR A 84 24.96 -3.82 0.31
CA TYR A 84 25.00 -3.85 1.77
C TYR A 84 26.46 -3.81 2.25
N GLY A 85 26.85 -2.65 2.78
CA GLY A 85 28.19 -2.31 3.23
C GLY A 85 28.99 -1.60 2.15
N ILE A 86 29.47 -0.39 2.44
CA ILE A 86 30.32 0.39 1.50
C ILE A 86 31.78 0.03 1.73
N GLY A 87 32.21 0.02 2.99
CA GLY A 87 33.61 -0.16 3.37
C GLY A 87 34.51 0.85 2.64
N LEU A 88 35.56 0.37 1.97
CA LEU A 88 36.48 1.19 1.18
C LEU A 88 36.08 1.30 -0.31
N GLY A 89 34.89 0.78 -0.67
CA GLY A 89 34.30 0.90 -2.00
C GLY A 89 34.91 0.01 -3.10
N TYR A 90 35.79 -0.94 -2.77
CA TYR A 90 36.48 -1.76 -3.78
C TYR A 90 35.52 -2.58 -4.65
N HIS A 91 34.56 -3.27 -4.03
CA HIS A 91 33.56 -4.09 -4.73
C HIS A 91 32.58 -3.24 -5.54
N ILE A 92 32.22 -2.05 -5.05
CA ILE A 92 31.38 -1.07 -5.79
C ILE A 92 32.14 -0.59 -7.03
N LYS A 93 33.43 -0.24 -6.89
CA LYS A 93 34.27 0.18 -8.02
C LYS A 93 34.38 -0.91 -9.08
N SER A 94 34.69 -2.14 -8.67
CA SER A 94 34.74 -3.31 -9.55
C SER A 94 33.41 -3.54 -10.30
N PHE A 95 32.28 -3.33 -9.61
CA PHE A 95 30.96 -3.39 -10.23
C PHE A 95 30.75 -2.28 -11.26
N VAL A 96 31.03 -1.02 -10.93
CA VAL A 96 30.81 0.13 -11.83
C VAL A 96 31.65 0.02 -13.10
N GLU A 97 32.88 -0.49 -12.99
CA GLU A 97 33.77 -0.73 -14.13
C GLU A 97 33.21 -1.81 -15.07
N ARG A 98 32.60 -2.86 -14.52
CA ARG A 98 32.02 -3.96 -15.30
C ARG A 98 30.62 -3.64 -15.85
N TYR A 99 29.85 -2.84 -15.13
CA TYR A 99 28.44 -2.54 -15.41
C TYR A 99 28.13 -1.03 -15.37
N PRO A 100 28.75 -0.22 -16.25
CA PRO A 100 28.72 1.25 -16.15
C PRO A 100 27.32 1.88 -16.34
N ASN A 101 26.37 1.13 -16.90
CA ASN A 101 25.00 1.61 -17.18
C ASN A 101 23.97 1.13 -16.15
N LYS A 102 24.37 0.35 -15.14
CA LYS A 102 23.44 -0.16 -14.12
C LYS A 102 23.25 0.85 -12.99
N SER A 103 21.99 1.08 -12.62
CA SER A 103 21.64 1.87 -11.44
C SER A 103 21.83 1.05 -10.17
N TYR A 104 22.37 1.68 -9.13
CA TYR A 104 22.60 1.01 -7.86
C TYR A 104 22.49 1.95 -6.67
N SER A 105 22.18 1.39 -5.50
CA SER A 105 22.04 2.12 -4.24
C SER A 105 22.93 1.50 -3.16
N LEU A 106 23.24 2.32 -2.17
CA LEU A 106 24.17 2.00 -1.11
C LEU A 106 23.46 1.91 0.24
N TYR A 107 23.90 0.99 1.07
CA TYR A 107 23.49 0.88 2.45
C TYR A 107 24.71 0.65 3.32
N GLU A 108 24.89 1.51 4.31
CA GLU A 108 26.00 1.41 5.24
C GLU A 108 25.45 1.27 6.67
N PRO A 109 25.56 0.07 7.29
CA PRO A 109 25.07 -0.16 8.64
C PRO A 109 25.88 0.57 9.73
N SER A 110 26.96 1.27 9.38
CA SER A 110 27.76 2.05 10.33
C SER A 110 28.13 3.45 9.81
N ALA A 111 27.52 4.47 10.41
CA ALA A 111 27.90 5.86 10.20
C ALA A 111 29.40 6.13 10.44
N GLU A 112 30.03 5.42 11.40
CA GLU A 112 31.47 5.49 11.65
C GLU A 112 32.28 5.02 10.43
N ILE A 113 31.95 3.86 9.87
CA ILE A 113 32.67 3.33 8.70
C ILE A 113 32.53 4.28 7.51
N LEU A 114 31.32 4.81 7.28
CA LEU A 114 31.12 5.82 6.23
C LEU A 114 31.99 7.05 6.46
N SER A 115 32.04 7.57 7.70
CA SER A 115 32.82 8.75 8.02
C SER A 115 34.31 8.57 7.71
N VAL A 116 34.86 7.38 8.00
CA VAL A 116 36.26 7.06 7.70
C VAL A 116 36.46 6.92 6.19
N TYR A 117 35.55 6.27 5.46
CA TYR A 117 35.61 6.23 3.99
C TYR A 117 35.67 7.64 3.38
N LEU A 118 34.79 8.53 3.84
CA LEU A 118 34.69 9.91 3.35
C LEU A 118 35.89 10.78 3.71
N SER A 119 36.77 10.32 4.60
CA SER A 119 38.05 10.97 4.88
C SER A 119 39.16 10.56 3.91
N GLN A 120 38.97 9.46 3.18
CA GLN A 120 39.99 8.86 2.31
C GLN A 120 39.66 8.99 0.83
N LYS A 121 38.38 8.88 0.45
CA LYS A 121 37.94 8.80 -0.95
C LYS A 121 36.75 9.71 -1.23
N SER A 122 36.65 10.17 -2.47
CA SER A 122 35.47 10.91 -2.94
C SER A 122 34.28 9.97 -3.13
N ILE A 123 33.15 10.26 -2.50
CA ILE A 123 31.92 9.48 -2.65
C ILE A 123 31.19 9.80 -3.96
N GLU A 124 31.41 10.99 -4.52
CA GLU A 124 30.80 11.41 -5.79
C GLU A 124 31.27 10.53 -6.96
N GLU A 125 32.51 10.02 -6.89
CA GLU A 125 33.09 9.13 -7.91
C GLU A 125 32.31 7.81 -8.07
N LEU A 126 31.59 7.38 -7.03
CA LEU A 126 30.80 6.15 -7.10
C LEU A 126 29.62 6.30 -8.07
N ARG A 127 28.93 7.45 -8.14
CA ARG A 127 27.74 7.67 -9.00
C ARG A 127 26.55 6.73 -8.71
N PHE A 128 26.16 6.63 -7.44
CA PHE A 128 24.98 5.86 -7.00
C PHE A 128 23.69 6.70 -7.05
N SER A 129 22.54 6.02 -7.06
CA SER A 129 21.21 6.65 -7.11
C SER A 129 20.69 7.08 -5.73
N ASN A 130 20.99 6.30 -4.68
CA ASN A 130 20.57 6.60 -3.31
C ASN A 130 21.52 5.96 -2.30
N ILE A 131 21.56 6.49 -1.07
CA ILE A 131 22.32 5.95 0.06
C ILE A 131 21.49 5.99 1.34
N ILE A 132 21.50 4.88 2.07
CA ILE A 132 20.95 4.76 3.43
C ILE A 132 22.09 4.50 4.40
N VAL A 133 22.07 5.19 5.53
CA VAL A 133 23.04 5.00 6.61
C VAL A 133 22.30 4.72 7.90
N GLU A 134 22.63 3.61 8.56
CA GLU A 134 22.11 3.35 9.89
C GLU A 134 22.75 4.30 10.90
N ASP A 135 21.89 4.90 11.71
CA ASP A 135 22.25 5.62 12.92
C ASP A 135 21.38 5.08 14.05
N THR A 136 21.93 5.07 15.26
CA THR A 136 21.37 4.52 16.50
C THR A 136 19.98 5.05 16.88
N HIS A 137 19.48 6.10 16.21
CA HIS A 137 18.25 6.82 16.59
C HIS A 137 17.09 6.75 15.58
N LYS A 138 17.14 5.93 14.50
CA LYS A 138 16.11 5.99 13.44
C LYS A 138 15.47 4.65 13.07
N ASN A 139 14.22 4.73 12.60
CA ASN A 139 13.42 3.61 12.14
C ASN A 139 13.87 3.14 10.74
N ILE A 140 14.79 2.18 10.71
CA ILE A 140 15.29 1.46 9.51
C ILE A 140 14.16 1.00 8.57
N GLN A 141 13.02 0.58 9.13
CA GLN A 141 11.89 0.08 8.34
C GLN A 141 11.33 1.15 7.41
N GLN A 142 11.20 2.39 7.89
CA GLN A 142 10.68 3.48 7.07
C GLN A 142 11.65 3.88 5.95
N GLU A 143 12.96 3.90 6.21
CA GLU A 143 13.95 4.22 5.18
C GLU A 143 14.02 3.14 4.09
N ILE A 144 13.94 1.86 4.48
CA ILE A 144 13.83 0.74 3.53
C ILE A 144 12.52 0.83 2.74
N GLN A 145 11.39 1.16 3.38
CA GLN A 145 10.12 1.32 2.68
C GLN A 145 10.18 2.46 1.66
N ASN A 146 10.66 3.65 2.06
CA ASN A 146 10.86 4.78 1.15
C ASN A 146 11.76 4.42 -0.04
N PHE A 147 12.79 3.61 0.20
CA PHE A 147 13.68 3.12 -0.84
C PHE A 147 12.97 2.18 -1.81
N VAL A 148 12.29 1.17 -1.29
CA VAL A 148 11.48 0.25 -2.10
C VAL A 148 10.43 1.04 -2.86
N ASP A 149 9.87 2.12 -2.29
CA ASP A 149 8.87 3.00 -2.88
C ASP A 149 9.36 3.66 -4.21
N LEU A 150 10.67 3.87 -4.33
CA LEU A 150 11.30 4.42 -5.51
C LEU A 150 11.57 3.39 -6.60
N ILE A 151 11.68 2.09 -6.28
CA ILE A 151 12.11 1.04 -7.23
C ILE A 151 10.95 0.15 -7.66
N ASN A 152 10.88 -0.17 -8.96
CA ASN A 152 9.83 -0.99 -9.57
C ASN A 152 10.36 -2.28 -10.19
N GLU A 153 11.60 -2.64 -9.91
CA GLU A 153 12.35 -3.61 -10.68
C GLU A 153 13.00 -4.62 -9.76
N ASP A 154 13.36 -5.79 -10.29
CA ASP A 154 14.03 -6.82 -9.51
C ASP A 154 15.34 -6.26 -8.93
N VAL A 155 15.47 -6.38 -7.61
CA VAL A 155 16.61 -5.89 -6.84
C VAL A 155 17.56 -7.04 -6.55
N LEU A 156 18.82 -6.90 -6.93
CA LEU A 156 19.89 -7.77 -6.44
C LEU A 156 20.57 -7.15 -5.23
N ILE A 157 20.69 -7.91 -4.15
CA ILE A 157 21.49 -7.50 -2.99
C ILE A 157 22.91 -8.03 -3.20
N VAL A 158 23.88 -7.13 -3.23
CA VAL A 158 25.30 -7.45 -3.21
C VAL A 158 25.84 -7.13 -1.83
N THR A 159 26.28 -8.15 -1.11
CA THR A 159 26.72 -8.03 0.29
C THR A 159 28.21 -8.24 0.38
N LEU A 160 28.90 -7.37 1.12
CA LEU A 160 30.30 -7.60 1.48
C LEU A 160 30.36 -8.72 2.55
N PRO A 161 31.01 -9.87 2.32
CA PRO A 161 30.91 -11.02 3.24
C PRO A 161 31.38 -10.74 4.67
N SER A 162 32.33 -9.81 4.84
CA SER A 162 32.78 -9.37 6.15
C SER A 162 31.67 -8.68 6.94
N TYR A 163 30.78 -7.93 6.28
CA TYR A 163 29.65 -7.23 6.90
C TYR A 163 28.58 -8.19 7.39
N GLU A 164 28.27 -9.24 6.63
CA GLU A 164 27.35 -10.29 7.07
C GLU A 164 27.85 -10.98 8.35
N ARG A 165 29.16 -11.20 8.47
CA ARG A 165 29.77 -11.78 9.67
C ARG A 165 29.80 -10.81 10.85
N ILE A 166 30.20 -9.56 10.61
CA ILE A 166 30.43 -8.55 11.66
C ILE A 166 29.12 -7.97 12.19
N PHE A 167 28.17 -7.70 11.29
CA PHE A 167 26.89 -7.07 11.59
C PHE A 167 25.74 -8.07 11.43
N LYS A 168 25.93 -9.31 11.88
CA LYS A 168 25.00 -10.42 11.64
C LYS A 168 23.54 -10.05 11.93
N ASP A 169 23.24 -9.62 13.15
CA ASP A 169 21.85 -9.30 13.55
C ASP A 169 21.27 -8.12 12.76
N ARG A 170 22.09 -7.10 12.45
CA ARG A 170 21.66 -5.97 11.62
C ARG A 170 21.40 -6.40 10.18
N PHE A 171 22.24 -7.27 9.62
CA PHE A 171 22.08 -7.81 8.28
C PHE A 171 20.85 -8.70 8.16
N GLU A 172 20.58 -9.55 9.16
CA GLU A 172 19.37 -10.39 9.22
C GLU A 172 18.11 -9.52 9.32
N ASN A 173 18.13 -8.47 10.16
CA ASN A 173 17.03 -7.53 10.27
C ASN A 173 16.81 -6.74 8.97
N PHE A 174 17.88 -6.20 8.37
CA PHE A 174 17.85 -5.50 7.09
C PHE A 174 17.28 -6.41 5.99
N SER A 175 17.81 -7.62 5.85
CA SER A 175 17.42 -8.57 4.79
C SER A 175 15.95 -8.95 4.92
N THR A 176 15.50 -9.20 6.15
CA THR A 176 14.09 -9.51 6.44
C THR A 176 13.19 -8.32 6.13
N THR A 177 13.59 -7.11 6.54
CA THR A 177 12.83 -5.88 6.33
C THR A 177 12.72 -5.53 4.85
N LEU A 178 13.82 -5.57 4.11
CA LEU A 178 13.84 -5.33 2.67
C LEU A 178 13.00 -6.37 1.91
N LYS A 179 13.14 -7.66 2.24
CA LYS A 179 12.33 -8.72 1.63
C LYS A 179 10.83 -8.50 1.87
N ASN A 180 10.45 -8.14 3.10
CA ASN A 180 9.06 -7.82 3.43
C ASN A 180 8.55 -6.59 2.66
N ALA A 181 9.34 -5.52 2.56
CA ALA A 181 8.97 -4.30 1.84
C ALA A 181 8.82 -4.55 0.33
N VAL A 182 9.77 -5.28 -0.29
CA VAL A 182 9.70 -5.65 -1.72
C VAL A 182 8.48 -6.53 -2.01
N ASN A 183 8.23 -7.55 -1.18
CA ASN A 183 7.06 -8.41 -1.33
C ASN A 183 5.76 -7.62 -1.15
N GLY A 184 5.69 -6.76 -0.12
CA GLY A 184 4.54 -5.90 0.14
C GLY A 184 4.24 -4.98 -1.04
N ARG A 185 5.26 -4.32 -1.62
CA ARG A 185 5.13 -3.49 -2.82
C ARG A 185 4.62 -4.31 -4.00
N ARG A 186 5.20 -5.48 -4.26
CA ARG A 186 4.80 -6.35 -5.38
C ARG A 186 3.34 -6.77 -5.24
N SER A 187 2.91 -7.18 -4.05
CA SER A 187 1.51 -7.50 -3.77
C SER A 187 0.59 -6.29 -4.00
N ALA A 188 0.94 -5.12 -3.48
CA ALA A 188 0.16 -3.89 -3.68
C ALA A 188 0.05 -3.51 -5.16
N MET A 189 1.13 -3.63 -5.94
CA MET A 189 1.10 -3.41 -7.38
C MET A 189 0.21 -4.41 -8.11
N HIS A 190 0.24 -5.69 -7.75
CA HIS A 190 -0.64 -6.70 -8.34
C HIS A 190 -2.11 -6.42 -8.06
N VAL A 191 -2.45 -6.07 -6.81
CA VAL A 191 -3.82 -5.69 -6.41
C VAL A 191 -4.27 -4.44 -7.16
N ASN A 192 -3.45 -3.39 -7.17
CA ASN A 192 -3.74 -2.16 -7.91
C ASN A 192 -3.98 -2.44 -9.40
N ASN A 193 -3.11 -3.21 -10.05
CA ASN A 193 -3.27 -3.54 -11.47
C ASN A 193 -4.53 -4.39 -11.74
N ALA A 194 -4.94 -5.24 -10.80
CA ALA A 194 -6.14 -6.06 -10.94
C ALA A 194 -7.44 -5.25 -10.78
N PHE A 195 -7.44 -4.24 -9.90
CA PHE A 195 -8.67 -3.56 -9.50
C PHE A 195 -8.73 -2.06 -9.86
N GLU A 196 -7.67 -1.45 -10.40
CA GLU A 196 -7.62 -0.01 -10.72
C GLU A 196 -8.82 0.46 -11.56
N LYS A 197 -9.19 -0.29 -12.60
CA LYS A 197 -10.35 0.01 -13.43
C LYS A 197 -11.66 -0.24 -12.70
N ARG A 198 -11.72 -1.31 -11.91
CA ARG A 198 -12.92 -1.77 -11.23
C ARG A 198 -13.34 -0.82 -10.11
N TRP A 199 -12.41 -0.25 -9.36
CA TRP A 199 -12.74 0.74 -8.31
C TRP A 199 -13.43 1.97 -8.88
N ILE A 200 -12.93 2.52 -9.99
CA ILE A 200 -13.54 3.67 -10.66
C ILE A 200 -14.90 3.31 -11.25
N LEU A 201 -14.99 2.17 -11.95
CA LEU A 201 -16.26 1.67 -12.47
C LEU A 201 -17.32 1.51 -11.37
N ASN A 202 -16.95 0.82 -10.28
CA ASN A 202 -17.83 0.61 -9.13
C ASN A 202 -18.31 1.92 -8.55
N SER A 203 -17.41 2.87 -8.27
CA SER A 203 -17.79 4.16 -7.70
C SER A 203 -18.75 4.93 -8.61
N MET A 204 -18.45 4.99 -9.92
CA MET A 204 -19.32 5.68 -10.89
C MET A 204 -20.73 5.08 -10.97
N ILE A 205 -20.87 3.76 -10.82
CA ILE A 205 -22.16 3.08 -10.81
C ILE A 205 -22.85 3.28 -9.45
N ASN A 206 -22.10 3.10 -8.37
CA ASN A 206 -22.59 3.21 -6.99
C ASN A 206 -23.02 4.62 -6.62
N ILE A 207 -22.63 5.65 -7.37
CA ILE A 207 -23.00 7.05 -7.08
C ILE A 207 -24.53 7.22 -6.97
N GLN A 208 -25.31 6.50 -7.77
CA GLN A 208 -26.79 6.56 -7.72
C GLN A 208 -27.35 6.09 -6.37
N THR A 209 -26.73 5.06 -5.78
CA THR A 209 -27.07 4.55 -4.44
C THR A 209 -26.49 5.47 -3.37
N THR A 210 -25.23 5.89 -3.53
CA THR A 210 -24.46 6.66 -2.56
C THR A 210 -25.05 8.05 -2.31
N LEU A 211 -25.61 8.69 -3.34
CA LEU A 211 -26.34 9.97 -3.18
C LEU A 211 -27.69 9.85 -2.45
N LYS A 212 -28.11 8.63 -2.07
CA LYS A 212 -29.37 8.33 -1.39
C LYS A 212 -29.19 7.64 -0.03
N THR A 213 -27.95 7.29 0.31
CA THR A 213 -27.62 6.63 1.58
C THR A 213 -26.84 7.59 2.46
N PRO A 214 -26.99 7.52 3.80
CA PRO A 214 -26.23 8.37 4.70
C PRO A 214 -24.74 8.04 4.67
N ASP A 215 -23.90 9.09 4.66
CA ASP A 215 -22.47 8.97 4.97
C ASP A 215 -22.35 8.85 6.48
N ILE A 216 -22.00 7.66 6.96
CA ILE A 216 -21.98 7.37 8.39
C ILE A 216 -20.92 8.19 9.14
N LEU A 217 -19.79 8.50 8.52
CA LEU A 217 -18.70 9.23 9.16
C LEU A 217 -19.04 10.72 9.30
N GLN A 218 -19.84 11.26 8.38
CA GLN A 218 -20.37 12.63 8.51
C GLN A 218 -21.57 12.69 9.45
N MET A 219 -22.48 11.72 9.34
CA MET A 219 -23.72 11.67 10.10
C MET A 219 -23.51 11.44 11.60
N LYS A 220 -22.57 10.57 11.97
CA LYS A 220 -22.41 10.08 13.35
C LYS A 220 -21.04 10.34 13.94
N LYS A 221 -20.38 11.40 13.48
CA LYS A 221 -19.12 11.86 14.07
C LYS A 221 -19.28 12.01 15.59
N ASP A 222 -18.37 11.41 16.34
CA ASP A 222 -18.33 11.42 17.81
C ASP A 222 -19.53 10.76 18.53
N ALA A 223 -20.54 10.27 17.82
CA ALA A 223 -21.79 9.73 18.41
C ALA A 223 -21.57 8.42 19.18
N PHE A 224 -20.41 7.78 19.00
CA PHE A 224 -20.05 6.52 19.63
C PHE A 224 -18.85 6.65 20.58
N ASN A 225 -18.47 7.88 20.93
CA ASN A 225 -17.38 8.15 21.87
C ASN A 225 -17.54 7.38 23.17
N GLY A 226 -16.58 6.50 23.47
CA GLY A 226 -16.56 5.71 24.71
C GLY A 226 -17.56 4.54 24.75
N LYS A 227 -18.27 4.25 23.65
CA LYS A 227 -19.12 3.07 23.57
C LYS A 227 -18.29 1.86 23.12
N PRO A 228 -18.49 0.66 23.72
CA PRO A 228 -17.83 -0.56 23.27
C PRO A 228 -18.35 -1.00 21.89
N ALA A 229 -17.43 -1.46 21.03
CA ALA A 229 -17.76 -2.13 19.77
C ALA A 229 -16.97 -3.42 19.59
N ILE A 230 -17.62 -4.37 18.93
CA ILE A 230 -17.09 -5.68 18.59
C ILE A 230 -16.94 -5.77 17.08
N LEU A 231 -15.72 -5.99 16.63
CA LEU A 231 -15.39 -6.34 15.26
C LEU A 231 -15.38 -7.86 15.14
N VAL A 232 -16.36 -8.41 14.42
CA VAL A 232 -16.55 -9.86 14.27
C VAL A 232 -16.10 -10.33 12.90
N ALA A 233 -14.96 -10.99 12.84
CA ALA A 233 -14.37 -11.54 11.63
C ALA A 233 -14.65 -13.04 11.45
N ALA A 234 -14.49 -13.52 10.22
CA ALA A 234 -14.94 -14.83 9.77
C ALA A 234 -13.98 -16.00 10.11
N GLY A 235 -13.04 -15.79 11.02
CA GLY A 235 -12.02 -16.77 11.35
C GLY A 235 -12.58 -17.97 12.12
N PRO A 236 -11.84 -19.11 12.14
CA PRO A 236 -12.32 -20.36 12.70
C PRO A 236 -12.68 -20.33 14.18
N SER A 237 -12.16 -19.37 14.97
CA SER A 237 -12.55 -19.25 16.38
C SER A 237 -13.86 -18.53 16.63
N LEU A 238 -14.50 -17.97 15.61
CA LEU A 238 -15.80 -17.32 15.76
C LEU A 238 -16.86 -18.25 16.35
N GLU A 239 -16.80 -19.54 16.00
CA GLU A 239 -17.78 -20.54 16.44
C GLU A 239 -17.82 -20.67 17.98
N ASP A 240 -16.68 -20.51 18.65
CA ASP A 240 -16.58 -20.61 20.11
C ASP A 240 -17.33 -19.47 20.82
N GLU A 241 -17.59 -18.36 20.12
CA GLU A 241 -18.09 -17.12 20.71
C GLU A 241 -19.54 -16.80 20.33
N ILE A 242 -20.21 -17.65 19.54
CA ILE A 242 -21.58 -17.40 19.06
C ILE A 242 -22.56 -17.16 20.21
N ASN A 243 -22.50 -17.96 21.27
CA ASN A 243 -23.40 -17.80 22.43
C ASN A 243 -23.14 -16.50 23.19
N ASN A 244 -21.87 -16.12 23.33
CA ASN A 244 -21.48 -14.86 23.97
C ASN A 244 -21.95 -13.66 23.13
N LEU A 245 -21.77 -13.70 21.80
CA LEU A 245 -22.25 -12.67 20.89
C LEU A 245 -23.77 -12.52 20.92
N LYS A 246 -24.53 -13.62 20.99
CA LYS A 246 -25.99 -13.58 21.16
C LYS A 246 -26.37 -12.86 22.44
N LYS A 247 -25.75 -13.20 23.57
CA LYS A 247 -26.01 -12.55 24.86
C LYS A 247 -25.69 -11.05 24.83
N ILE A 248 -24.53 -10.66 24.29
CA ILE A 248 -24.14 -9.25 24.14
C ILE A 248 -25.18 -8.49 23.28
N LYS A 249 -25.68 -9.13 22.22
CA LYS A 249 -26.70 -8.55 21.34
C LYS A 249 -28.04 -8.35 22.06
N GLU A 250 -28.47 -9.33 22.86
CA GLU A 250 -29.69 -9.28 23.66
C GLU A 250 -29.62 -8.19 24.75
N ASP A 251 -28.47 -8.09 25.44
CA ASP A 251 -28.22 -7.08 26.48
C ASP A 251 -28.02 -5.67 25.90
N GLY A 252 -27.69 -5.58 24.60
CA GLY A 252 -27.32 -4.32 23.94
C GLY A 252 -26.05 -3.70 24.54
N SER A 253 -25.15 -4.53 25.06
CA SER A 253 -24.01 -4.07 25.86
C SER A 253 -22.77 -3.68 25.05
N ALA A 254 -22.76 -3.99 23.75
CA ALA A 254 -21.80 -3.46 22.78
C ALA A 254 -22.39 -3.47 21.37
N TYR A 255 -21.91 -2.57 20.51
CA TYR A 255 -22.25 -2.60 19.09
C TYR A 255 -21.50 -3.75 18.40
N ILE A 256 -22.20 -4.59 17.65
CA ILE A 256 -21.63 -5.75 16.96
C ILE A 256 -21.60 -5.50 15.46
N PHE A 257 -20.40 -5.44 14.90
CA PHE A 257 -20.18 -5.26 13.47
C PHE A 257 -19.62 -6.54 12.85
N SER A 258 -20.40 -7.17 11.98
CA SER A 258 -19.94 -8.28 11.16
C SER A 258 -19.11 -7.75 9.98
N VAL A 259 -17.97 -8.36 9.69
CA VAL A 259 -17.13 -7.98 8.54
C VAL A 259 -17.04 -9.13 7.54
N GLY A 260 -17.36 -8.83 6.27
CA GLY A 260 -17.32 -9.81 5.18
C GLY A 260 -18.11 -11.08 5.49
N ALA A 261 -17.48 -12.24 5.31
CA ALA A 261 -18.14 -13.55 5.42
C ALA A 261 -18.65 -13.89 6.83
N SER A 262 -18.30 -13.14 7.88
CA SER A 262 -18.79 -13.42 9.24
C SER A 262 -20.31 -13.27 9.37
N ILE A 263 -20.96 -12.47 8.50
CA ILE A 263 -22.41 -12.33 8.45
C ILE A 263 -23.13 -13.68 8.36
N ASN A 264 -22.56 -14.66 7.65
CA ASN A 264 -23.17 -15.97 7.50
C ASN A 264 -23.26 -16.76 8.81
N ALA A 265 -22.32 -16.54 9.75
CA ALA A 265 -22.39 -17.16 11.07
C ALA A 265 -23.55 -16.60 11.90
N PHE A 266 -23.89 -15.31 11.74
CA PHE A 266 -25.06 -14.70 12.36
C PHE A 266 -26.34 -15.29 11.80
N ILE A 267 -26.49 -15.29 10.47
CA ILE A 267 -27.70 -15.81 9.80
C ILE A 267 -27.93 -17.28 10.11
N LYS A 268 -26.89 -18.11 10.05
CA LYS A 268 -26.97 -19.55 10.37
C LYS A 268 -27.41 -19.81 11.81
N ASN A 269 -27.04 -18.92 12.74
CA ASN A 269 -27.38 -19.03 14.15
C ASN A 269 -28.62 -18.19 14.53
N GLU A 270 -29.38 -17.70 13.55
CA GLU A 270 -30.68 -17.04 13.74
C GLU A 270 -30.64 -15.79 14.64
N PHE A 271 -29.58 -14.99 14.55
CA PHE A 271 -29.50 -13.67 15.19
C PHE A 271 -28.79 -12.67 14.27
N GLU A 272 -28.98 -11.37 14.51
CA GLU A 272 -28.49 -10.32 13.62
C GLU A 272 -27.42 -9.44 14.30
N PRO A 273 -26.36 -9.04 13.58
CA PRO A 273 -25.44 -8.02 14.06
C PRO A 273 -26.10 -6.62 14.02
N ASP A 274 -25.49 -5.62 14.65
CA ASP A 274 -25.97 -4.22 14.54
C ASP A 274 -25.75 -3.64 13.15
N ALA A 275 -24.70 -4.06 12.46
CA ALA A 275 -24.49 -3.81 11.04
C ALA A 275 -23.51 -4.83 10.43
N ALA A 276 -23.53 -4.92 9.11
CA ALA A 276 -22.53 -5.61 8.31
C ALA A 276 -21.65 -4.60 7.56
N LEU A 277 -20.35 -4.86 7.48
CA LEU A 277 -19.38 -4.05 6.75
C LEU A 277 -18.86 -4.78 5.53
N THR A 278 -18.78 -4.06 4.40
CA THR A 278 -18.26 -4.58 3.14
C THR A 278 -17.41 -3.56 2.37
N TYR A 279 -16.53 -4.06 1.52
CA TYR A 279 -15.58 -3.24 0.75
C TYR A 279 -15.11 -3.90 -0.56
N ASP A 280 -15.12 -5.23 -0.65
CA ASP A 280 -14.49 -5.95 -1.76
C ASP A 280 -15.05 -5.48 -3.13
N PRO A 281 -14.18 -5.01 -4.05
CA PRO A 281 -14.59 -4.44 -5.33
C PRO A 281 -15.06 -5.50 -6.34
N THR A 282 -14.87 -6.79 -6.05
CA THR A 282 -15.16 -7.87 -6.98
C THR A 282 -16.66 -8.13 -7.13
N PRO A 283 -17.11 -8.61 -8.31
CA PRO A 283 -18.49 -9.08 -8.49
C PRO A 283 -18.87 -10.21 -7.54
N MET A 284 -17.89 -10.98 -7.07
CA MET A 284 -18.10 -12.12 -6.17
C MET A 284 -18.54 -11.66 -4.77
N ASN A 285 -18.27 -10.41 -4.38
CA ASN A 285 -18.65 -9.91 -3.06
C ASN A 285 -20.17 -10.06 -2.76
N GLN A 286 -21.03 -10.07 -3.78
CA GLN A 286 -22.47 -10.31 -3.58
C GLN A 286 -22.77 -11.70 -2.96
N THR A 287 -21.91 -12.71 -3.20
CA THR A 287 -22.12 -14.06 -2.66
C THR A 287 -21.91 -14.13 -1.16
N VAL A 288 -21.10 -13.24 -0.60
CA VAL A 288 -20.92 -13.07 0.85
C VAL A 288 -22.24 -12.81 1.56
N PHE A 289 -23.14 -12.09 0.90
CA PHE A 289 -24.46 -11.68 1.42
C PHE A 289 -25.61 -12.53 0.89
N LYS A 290 -25.33 -13.63 0.18
CA LYS A 290 -26.36 -14.47 -0.43
C LYS A 290 -27.36 -15.02 0.61
N SER A 291 -26.89 -15.42 1.80
CA SER A 291 -27.75 -15.88 2.89
C SER A 291 -28.76 -14.81 3.33
N VAL A 292 -28.32 -13.56 3.47
CA VAL A 292 -29.17 -12.41 3.80
C VAL A 292 -30.24 -12.20 2.72
N VAL A 293 -29.83 -12.25 1.44
CA VAL A 293 -30.72 -12.07 0.28
C VAL A 293 -31.75 -13.20 0.18
N ASP A 294 -31.30 -14.45 0.23
CA ASP A 294 -32.15 -15.64 0.08
C ASP A 294 -33.15 -15.75 1.24
N SER A 295 -32.72 -15.42 2.46
CA SER A 295 -33.57 -15.35 3.66
C SER A 295 -34.43 -14.07 3.72
N LYS A 296 -34.27 -13.14 2.78
CA LYS A 296 -35.02 -11.87 2.69
C LYS A 296 -34.92 -11.01 3.97
N ILE A 297 -33.76 -11.01 4.61
CA ILE A 297 -33.53 -10.24 5.83
C ILE A 297 -33.26 -8.79 5.43
N ASP A 298 -34.24 -7.92 5.65
CA ASP A 298 -34.19 -6.50 5.28
C ASP A 298 -33.95 -5.56 6.48
N THR A 299 -33.58 -6.12 7.63
CA THR A 299 -33.38 -5.39 8.89
C THR A 299 -31.93 -5.01 9.16
N ILE A 300 -30.97 -5.75 8.60
CA ILE A 300 -29.53 -5.56 8.85
C ILE A 300 -29.02 -4.37 8.02
N PRO A 301 -28.44 -3.33 8.65
CA PRO A 301 -27.78 -2.26 7.93
C PRO A 301 -26.46 -2.73 7.30
N LEU A 302 -26.27 -2.44 6.01
CA LEU A 302 -24.99 -2.62 5.31
C LEU A 302 -24.23 -1.29 5.26
N ILE A 303 -23.09 -1.23 5.93
CA ILE A 303 -22.10 -0.16 5.76
C ILE A 303 -21.13 -0.59 4.66
N TYR A 304 -21.12 0.11 3.54
CA TYR A 304 -20.27 -0.22 2.40
C TYR A 304 -19.23 0.86 2.11
N GLY A 305 -18.03 0.44 1.71
CA GLY A 305 -17.09 1.33 1.05
C GLY A 305 -17.59 1.71 -0.35
N THR A 306 -17.52 2.99 -0.72
CA THR A 306 -18.10 3.50 -1.98
C THR A 306 -17.62 2.79 -3.26
N THR A 307 -16.45 2.15 -3.22
CA THR A 307 -15.86 1.37 -4.33
C THR A 307 -16.19 -0.13 -4.32
N VAL A 308 -17.09 -0.60 -3.45
CA VAL A 308 -17.53 -2.02 -3.38
C VAL A 308 -18.12 -2.49 -4.70
N GLY A 309 -18.04 -3.79 -5.00
CA GLY A 309 -18.72 -4.39 -6.16
C GLY A 309 -20.19 -4.00 -6.21
N PHE A 310 -20.58 -3.27 -7.28
CA PHE A 310 -21.91 -2.67 -7.42
C PHE A 310 -23.05 -3.69 -7.37
N GLU A 311 -22.78 -4.94 -7.73
CA GLU A 311 -23.70 -6.08 -7.67
C GLU A 311 -24.21 -6.31 -6.24
N THR A 312 -23.34 -6.07 -5.25
CA THR A 312 -23.70 -6.18 -3.83
C THR A 312 -24.76 -5.16 -3.45
N LEU A 313 -24.59 -3.91 -3.88
CA LEU A 313 -25.55 -2.85 -3.55
C LEU A 313 -26.88 -3.05 -4.28
N HIS A 314 -26.85 -3.57 -5.50
CA HIS A 314 -28.04 -3.84 -6.27
C HIS A 314 -28.92 -4.92 -5.64
N SER A 315 -28.31 -5.98 -5.10
CA SER A 315 -29.01 -7.15 -4.56
C SER A 315 -29.37 -7.05 -3.07
N TYR A 316 -28.66 -6.24 -2.29
CA TYR A 316 -28.85 -6.21 -0.84
C TYR A 316 -30.21 -5.60 -0.43
N PRO A 317 -31.04 -6.31 0.36
CA PRO A 317 -32.41 -5.88 0.67
C PRO A 317 -32.51 -4.85 1.81
N GLY A 318 -31.57 -4.85 2.75
CA GLY A 318 -31.65 -4.00 3.95
C GLY A 318 -31.21 -2.55 3.77
N PRO A 319 -31.24 -1.76 4.87
CA PRO A 319 -30.72 -0.39 4.93
C PRO A 319 -29.26 -0.34 4.50
N LYS A 320 -28.86 0.79 3.91
CA LYS A 320 -27.50 0.99 3.42
C LYS A 320 -26.96 2.31 3.96
N LEU A 321 -25.72 2.29 4.40
CA LEU A 321 -24.91 3.44 4.77
C LEU A 321 -23.58 3.33 4.03
N HIS A 322 -22.93 4.44 3.77
CA HIS A 322 -21.65 4.42 3.07
C HIS A 322 -20.54 5.07 3.87
N MET A 323 -19.32 4.62 3.63
CA MET A 323 -18.08 5.29 4.01
C MET A 323 -17.26 5.53 2.73
N VAL A 324 -16.74 6.74 2.58
CA VAL A 324 -15.87 7.07 1.44
C VAL A 324 -14.48 6.50 1.70
N THR A 325 -13.94 5.79 0.71
CA THR A 325 -12.62 5.15 0.81
C THR A 325 -11.56 5.95 0.05
N SER A 326 -10.29 5.81 0.46
CA SER A 326 -9.19 6.53 -0.18
C SER A 326 -8.91 6.13 -1.64
N GLN A 327 -9.53 5.04 -2.14
CA GLN A 327 -9.42 4.65 -3.56
C GLN A 327 -10.45 5.35 -4.45
N ASP A 328 -11.40 6.08 -3.87
CA ASP A 328 -12.51 6.66 -4.58
C ASP A 328 -12.21 8.08 -5.09
N ALA A 329 -11.52 8.14 -6.23
CA ALA A 329 -11.25 9.42 -6.90
C ALA A 329 -12.53 10.12 -7.41
N ILE A 330 -13.63 9.39 -7.60
CA ILE A 330 -14.92 9.96 -8.03
C ILE A 330 -15.55 10.71 -6.87
N ALA A 331 -15.61 10.08 -5.69
CA ALA A 331 -16.11 10.73 -4.48
C ALA A 331 -15.27 11.96 -4.10
N ASP A 332 -13.94 11.87 -4.18
CA ASP A 332 -13.04 13.02 -3.92
C ASP A 332 -13.36 14.24 -4.82
N PHE A 333 -13.75 13.99 -6.08
CA PHE A 333 -14.12 15.06 -7.00
C PHE A 333 -15.54 15.61 -6.76
N PHE A 334 -16.51 14.72 -6.55
CA PHE A 334 -17.94 15.06 -6.53
C PHE A 334 -18.49 15.42 -5.16
N PHE A 335 -17.97 14.83 -4.08
CA PHE A 335 -18.60 14.94 -2.77
C PHE A 335 -18.02 16.08 -1.96
N LYS A 336 -18.91 17.01 -1.61
CA LYS A 336 -18.62 18.12 -0.70
C LYS A 336 -19.63 18.11 0.45
N PRO A 337 -19.21 17.87 1.70
CA PRO A 337 -20.12 17.88 2.85
C PRO A 337 -20.82 19.23 3.02
N LYS A 338 -22.13 19.21 3.30
CA LYS A 338 -22.96 20.42 3.52
C LYS A 338 -22.53 21.27 4.72
N ASP A 339 -21.93 20.65 5.73
CA ASP A 339 -21.49 21.31 6.96
C ASP A 339 -20.13 22.02 6.80
N GLY A 340 -19.58 22.04 5.58
CA GLY A 340 -18.31 22.69 5.25
C GLY A 340 -17.07 21.95 5.77
N ARG A 341 -17.22 20.76 6.36
CA ARG A 341 -16.10 19.95 6.80
C ARG A 341 -15.40 19.26 5.63
N ILE A 342 -14.18 18.81 5.89
CA ILE A 342 -13.43 17.95 4.97
C ILE A 342 -14.10 16.57 4.96
N LEU A 343 -14.20 15.97 3.77
CA LEU A 343 -14.70 14.61 3.61
C LEU A 343 -13.80 13.63 4.38
N ASP A 344 -14.36 12.97 5.39
CA ASP A 344 -13.64 12.01 6.23
C ASP A 344 -13.50 10.68 5.46
N LEU A 345 -12.27 10.36 5.04
CA LEU A 345 -11.96 9.15 4.26
C LEU A 345 -11.45 8.01 5.15
N VAL A 346 -11.79 6.77 4.81
CA VAL A 346 -11.15 5.56 5.35
C VAL A 346 -10.04 5.11 4.41
N SER A 347 -8.83 4.90 4.93
CA SER A 347 -7.72 4.44 4.11
C SER A 347 -7.92 2.98 3.70
N ASP A 348 -7.63 2.70 2.43
CA ASP A 348 -7.64 1.35 1.90
C ASP A 348 -6.69 0.42 2.68
N ALA A 349 -7.07 -0.85 2.75
CA ALA A 349 -6.32 -1.84 3.49
C ALA A 349 -6.52 -3.24 2.88
N PRO A 350 -5.58 -4.17 3.08
CA PRO A 350 -5.64 -5.52 2.51
C PRO A 350 -6.77 -6.40 3.07
N SER A 351 -7.58 -5.91 4.02
CA SER A 351 -8.70 -6.65 4.61
C SER A 351 -9.79 -5.70 5.09
N ILE A 352 -11.05 -6.12 4.93
CA ILE A 352 -12.23 -5.42 5.47
C ILE A 352 -12.14 -5.25 7.00
N SER A 353 -11.52 -6.17 7.74
CA SER A 353 -11.33 -6.00 9.18
C SER A 353 -10.46 -4.78 9.52
N VAL A 354 -9.46 -4.49 8.68
CA VAL A 354 -8.59 -3.33 8.91
C VAL A 354 -9.30 -2.03 8.57
N ILE A 355 -10.16 -2.04 7.54
CA ILE A 355 -11.03 -0.91 7.20
C ILE A 355 -12.06 -0.68 8.31
N ALA A 356 -12.68 -1.76 8.81
CA ALA A 356 -13.64 -1.70 9.91
C ALA A 356 -13.02 -1.14 11.20
N LEU A 357 -11.77 -1.53 11.53
CA LEU A 357 -11.04 -0.95 12.66
C LEU A 357 -10.87 0.57 12.51
N GLN A 358 -10.42 1.05 11.34
CA GLN A 358 -10.29 2.49 11.09
C GLN A 358 -11.62 3.23 11.16
N PHE A 359 -12.67 2.63 10.60
CA PHE A 359 -14.04 3.14 10.67
C PHE A 359 -14.51 3.28 12.13
N MET A 360 -14.31 2.25 12.96
CA MET A 360 -14.69 2.28 14.38
C MET A 360 -13.91 3.35 15.15
N LEU A 361 -12.62 3.48 14.87
CA LEU A 361 -11.78 4.51 15.47
C LEU A 361 -12.25 5.93 15.15
N LYS A 362 -12.63 6.19 13.89
CA LYS A 362 -13.16 7.50 13.46
C LYS A 362 -14.49 7.85 14.10
N LEU A 363 -15.28 6.85 14.48
CA LEU A 363 -16.56 7.03 15.19
C LEU A 363 -16.40 7.15 16.71
N GLY A 364 -15.20 6.91 17.25
CA GLY A 364 -14.91 7.10 18.67
C GLY A 364 -15.16 5.88 19.55
N PHE A 365 -15.39 4.70 18.98
CA PHE A 365 -15.62 3.49 19.78
C PHE A 365 -14.43 3.17 20.69
N ASN A 366 -14.73 2.84 21.93
CA ASN A 366 -13.75 2.47 22.94
C ASN A 366 -14.46 1.73 24.10
N PRO A 367 -14.07 0.50 24.47
CA PRO A 367 -13.06 -0.34 23.84
C PRO A 367 -13.48 -0.86 22.45
N ILE A 368 -12.48 -1.26 21.64
CA ILE A 368 -12.69 -2.04 20.41
C ILE A 368 -12.25 -3.48 20.67
N ILE A 369 -13.15 -4.42 20.46
CA ILE A 369 -13.01 -5.84 20.80
C ILE A 369 -12.96 -6.66 19.51
N LEU A 370 -11.92 -7.47 19.34
CA LEU A 370 -11.73 -8.32 18.16
C LEU A 370 -12.18 -9.75 18.44
N VAL A 371 -13.16 -10.24 17.69
CA VAL A 371 -13.68 -11.62 17.77
C VAL A 371 -13.49 -12.30 16.42
N GLY A 372 -12.94 -13.53 16.42
CA GLY A 372 -12.75 -14.32 15.21
C GLY A 372 -11.69 -13.77 14.25
N GLN A 373 -10.80 -12.89 14.71
CA GLN A 373 -9.74 -12.28 13.90
C GLN A 373 -8.47 -13.13 13.91
N ASN A 374 -8.54 -14.36 13.37
CA ASN A 374 -7.48 -15.36 13.58
C ASN A 374 -6.13 -15.04 12.92
N PHE A 375 -6.10 -14.55 11.68
CA PHE A 375 -4.84 -14.40 10.90
C PHE A 375 -3.90 -15.63 10.91
N ALA A 376 -4.45 -16.80 11.18
CA ALA A 376 -3.76 -18.06 11.29
C ALA A 376 -4.78 -19.19 11.12
N TYR A 377 -4.28 -20.36 10.76
CA TYR A 377 -5.09 -21.57 10.71
C TYR A 377 -5.31 -22.11 12.12
N ARG A 378 -6.46 -22.73 12.35
CA ARG A 378 -6.77 -23.44 13.60
C ARG A 378 -7.29 -24.82 13.26
N ASN A 379 -6.62 -25.87 13.76
CA ASN A 379 -6.97 -27.27 13.47
C ASN A 379 -7.17 -27.54 11.96
N ASP A 380 -6.22 -27.07 11.14
CA ASP A 380 -6.24 -27.15 9.67
C ASP A 380 -7.37 -26.40 8.95
N LYS A 381 -8.19 -25.60 9.65
CA LYS A 381 -9.29 -24.82 9.06
C LYS A 381 -8.89 -23.39 8.74
N VAL A 382 -9.32 -22.91 7.57
CA VAL A 382 -9.14 -21.53 7.09
C VAL A 382 -10.22 -20.57 7.61
N TYR A 383 -11.46 -21.04 7.68
CA TYR A 383 -12.65 -20.26 8.05
C TYR A 383 -13.50 -21.02 9.08
N SER A 384 -14.44 -20.34 9.74
CA SER A 384 -15.45 -21.02 10.56
C SER A 384 -16.25 -22.03 9.72
N SER A 385 -16.60 -23.18 10.31
CA SER A 385 -17.50 -24.18 9.72
C SER A 385 -18.91 -23.65 9.47
N SER A 386 -19.22 -22.45 9.94
CA SER A 386 -20.48 -21.78 9.66
C SER A 386 -20.51 -21.02 8.33
N ILE A 387 -19.46 -21.14 7.52
CA ILE A 387 -19.33 -20.49 6.20
C ILE A 387 -19.25 -21.58 5.12
N GLU A 388 -20.42 -21.98 4.61
CA GLU A 388 -20.59 -23.08 3.65
C GLU A 388 -19.70 -22.95 2.40
N MET A 389 -19.45 -21.72 1.94
CA MET A 389 -18.62 -21.44 0.76
C MET A 389 -17.16 -21.93 0.90
N TYR A 390 -16.69 -22.19 2.12
CA TYR A 390 -15.29 -22.57 2.39
C TYR A 390 -15.12 -23.81 3.28
N GLU A 391 -16.19 -24.57 3.57
CA GLU A 391 -16.14 -25.76 4.45
C GLU A 391 -15.11 -26.83 4.01
N SER A 392 -14.75 -26.85 2.72
CA SER A 392 -13.83 -27.83 2.13
C SER A 392 -12.35 -27.44 2.17
N TRP A 393 -11.99 -26.23 2.61
CA TRP A 393 -10.59 -25.79 2.61
C TRP A 393 -9.89 -26.25 3.90
N LYS A 394 -9.20 -27.39 3.80
CA LYS A 394 -8.25 -27.87 4.81
C LYS A 394 -6.85 -27.93 4.25
N ILE A 395 -5.86 -27.66 5.10
CA ILE A 395 -4.45 -27.79 4.73
C ILE A 395 -3.96 -29.18 5.09
N THR A 396 -3.21 -29.82 4.19
CA THR A 396 -2.55 -31.10 4.49
C THR A 396 -1.25 -30.88 5.28
N GLU A 397 -0.78 -31.88 6.04
CA GLU A 397 0.49 -31.77 6.77
C GLU A 397 1.68 -31.40 5.87
N GLU A 398 1.73 -31.94 4.64
CA GLU A 398 2.76 -31.59 3.66
C GLU A 398 2.70 -30.11 3.24
N GLN A 399 1.51 -29.55 3.06
CA GLN A 399 1.35 -28.14 2.73
C GLN A 399 1.72 -27.24 3.92
N ALA A 400 1.34 -27.64 5.14
CA ALA A 400 1.65 -26.92 6.36
C ALA A 400 3.17 -26.75 6.60
N ALA A 401 3.99 -27.71 6.16
CA ALA A 401 5.45 -27.66 6.31
C ALA A 401 6.11 -26.49 5.55
N PHE A 402 5.51 -26.03 4.44
CA PHE A 402 6.05 -24.95 3.60
C PHE A 402 5.40 -23.59 3.87
N LEU A 403 4.39 -23.54 4.75
CA LEU A 403 3.68 -22.31 5.08
C LEU A 403 4.41 -21.53 6.19
N PRO A 404 4.33 -20.19 6.16
CA PRO A 404 4.91 -19.37 7.21
C PRO A 404 4.22 -19.64 8.56
N LYS A 405 4.97 -19.38 9.63
CA LYS A 405 4.50 -19.57 11.01
C LYS A 405 4.47 -18.24 11.77
N VAL A 406 3.60 -18.16 12.77
CA VAL A 406 3.44 -17.03 13.70
C VAL A 406 3.15 -17.53 15.10
N GLU A 407 3.42 -16.71 16.12
CA GLU A 407 3.01 -16.96 17.49
C GLU A 407 1.50 -16.70 17.64
N ASP A 408 0.80 -17.61 18.31
CA ASP A 408 -0.60 -17.46 18.68
C ASP A 408 -0.77 -16.74 20.03
N VAL A 409 -2.01 -16.45 20.41
CA VAL A 409 -2.33 -15.77 21.68
C VAL A 409 -1.91 -16.54 22.95
N TYR A 410 -1.59 -17.83 22.85
CA TYR A 410 -1.12 -18.66 23.96
C TYR A 410 0.41 -18.88 23.95
N GLY A 411 1.14 -18.19 23.07
CA GLY A 411 2.59 -18.32 22.91
C GLY A 411 3.04 -19.56 22.12
N GLN A 412 2.10 -20.28 21.50
CA GLN A 412 2.39 -21.45 20.67
C GLN A 412 2.63 -21.03 19.22
N THR A 413 3.32 -21.85 18.45
CA THR A 413 3.55 -21.59 17.02
C THR A 413 2.40 -22.17 16.19
N THR A 414 1.79 -21.34 15.35
CA THR A 414 0.72 -21.75 14.42
C THR A 414 1.07 -21.40 12.96
N VAL A 415 0.42 -22.10 12.03
CA VAL A 415 0.59 -21.91 10.58
C VAL A 415 -0.25 -20.73 10.10
N THR A 416 0.27 -19.97 9.15
CA THR A 416 -0.42 -18.83 8.53
C THR A 416 -0.06 -18.72 7.04
N THR A 417 -0.43 -17.62 6.40
CA THR A 417 -0.04 -17.27 5.03
C THR A 417 0.66 -15.91 5.00
N GLU A 418 1.38 -15.63 3.91
CA GLU A 418 1.93 -14.28 3.71
C GLU A 418 0.82 -13.22 3.59
N SER A 419 -0.34 -13.57 3.04
CA SER A 419 -1.51 -12.68 2.98
C SER A 419 -2.03 -12.33 4.39
N TYR A 420 -2.21 -13.33 5.26
CA TYR A 420 -2.61 -13.09 6.65
C TYR A 420 -1.57 -12.32 7.44
N LYS A 421 -0.28 -12.57 7.23
CA LYS A 421 0.79 -11.76 7.83
C LYS A 421 0.72 -10.31 7.37
N GLN A 422 0.42 -10.05 6.11
CA GLN A 422 0.24 -8.68 5.59
C GLN A 422 -0.98 -8.00 6.22
N MET A 423 -2.12 -8.70 6.31
CA MET A 423 -3.34 -8.17 6.95
C MET A 423 -3.10 -7.87 8.44
N LYS A 424 -2.46 -8.80 9.15
CA LYS A 424 -2.07 -8.65 10.56
C LYS A 424 -1.17 -7.43 10.75
N ARG A 425 -0.07 -7.32 9.99
CA ARG A 425 0.85 -6.17 10.06
C ARG A 425 0.15 -4.85 9.76
N SER A 426 -0.78 -4.84 8.80
CA SER A 426 -1.58 -3.65 8.49
C SER A 426 -2.48 -3.25 9.66
N MET A 427 -3.07 -4.22 10.37
CA MET A 427 -3.86 -3.96 11.57
C MET A 427 -2.98 -3.42 12.70
N GLU A 428 -1.86 -4.08 12.99
CA GLU A 428 -0.88 -3.69 14.02
C GLU A 428 -0.33 -2.27 13.79
N HIS A 429 -0.10 -1.88 12.54
CA HIS A 429 0.32 -0.54 12.18
C HIS A 429 -0.68 0.53 12.65
N ILE A 430 -1.98 0.29 12.43
CA ILE A 430 -3.05 1.19 12.89
C ILE A 430 -3.13 1.19 14.41
N LEU A 431 -3.16 0.02 15.04
CA LEU A 431 -3.25 -0.14 16.49
C LEU A 431 -2.13 0.64 17.21
N ASN A 432 -0.89 0.49 16.74
CA ASN A 432 0.28 1.15 17.32
C ASN A 432 0.36 2.67 17.04
N SER A 433 -0.41 3.17 16.06
CA SER A 433 -0.49 4.60 15.76
C SER A 433 -1.49 5.37 16.63
N VAL A 434 -2.41 4.66 17.28
CA VAL A 434 -3.50 5.24 18.07
C VAL A 434 -3.14 5.26 19.56
N LYS A 435 -3.54 6.34 20.25
CA LYS A 435 -3.41 6.48 21.71
C LYS A 435 -4.79 6.68 22.33
N GLY A 436 -5.00 6.14 23.54
CA GLY A 436 -6.21 6.36 24.33
C GLY A 436 -7.38 5.40 24.04
N THR A 437 -7.28 4.55 23.04
CA THR A 437 -8.25 3.48 22.76
C THR A 437 -7.76 2.16 23.35
N LEU A 438 -8.64 1.44 24.05
CA LEU A 438 -8.37 0.09 24.54
C LEU A 438 -8.74 -0.93 23.45
N PHE A 439 -7.76 -1.74 23.04
CA PHE A 439 -7.95 -2.81 22.07
C PHE A 439 -7.84 -4.18 22.75
N LEU A 440 -8.91 -4.95 22.69
CA LEU A 440 -9.00 -6.27 23.30
C LEU A 440 -9.12 -7.31 22.19
N ASN A 441 -8.27 -8.34 22.22
CA ASN A 441 -8.35 -9.47 21.31
C ASN A 441 -8.92 -10.67 22.07
N THR A 442 -10.09 -11.16 21.67
CA THR A 442 -10.70 -12.34 22.29
C THR A 442 -10.62 -13.58 21.41
N THR A 443 -9.88 -13.47 20.29
CA THR A 443 -9.75 -14.53 19.29
C THR A 443 -8.91 -15.70 19.81
N ARG A 444 -9.59 -16.78 20.22
CA ARG A 444 -8.96 -17.99 20.76
C ARG A 444 -8.13 -18.74 19.71
N GLY A 445 -6.85 -18.95 20.00
CA GLY A 445 -5.92 -19.68 19.10
C GLY A 445 -5.66 -18.96 17.77
N GLY A 446 -5.97 -17.66 17.69
CA GLY A 446 -5.54 -16.80 16.59
C GLY A 446 -4.09 -16.36 16.78
N ALA A 447 -3.48 -15.84 15.71
CA ALA A 447 -2.20 -15.16 15.78
C ALA A 447 -2.26 -14.02 16.80
N ARG A 448 -1.19 -13.86 17.58
CA ARG A 448 -1.03 -12.73 18.49
C ARG A 448 -0.93 -11.44 17.70
N ILE A 449 -1.78 -10.46 18.00
CA ILE A 449 -1.83 -9.14 17.34
C ILE A 449 -1.22 -8.09 18.27
N GLU A 450 -0.08 -7.53 17.88
CA GLU A 450 0.59 -6.44 18.59
C GLU A 450 -0.31 -5.18 18.66
N GLY A 451 -0.25 -4.47 19.78
CA GLY A 451 -1.15 -3.35 20.08
C GLY A 451 -2.50 -3.78 20.68
N THR A 452 -2.72 -5.07 20.91
CA THR A 452 -3.91 -5.61 21.62
C THR A 452 -3.52 -6.36 22.89
N THR A 453 -4.48 -6.53 23.80
CA THR A 453 -4.37 -7.47 24.94
C THR A 453 -5.28 -8.67 24.71
N PHE A 454 -4.75 -9.89 24.83
CA PHE A 454 -5.57 -11.09 24.75
C PHE A 454 -6.33 -11.31 26.07
N VAL A 455 -7.66 -11.43 25.98
CA VAL A 455 -8.58 -11.66 27.11
C VAL A 455 -9.75 -12.51 26.61
N HIS A 456 -10.28 -13.45 27.39
CA HIS A 456 -11.47 -14.19 26.96
C HIS A 456 -12.71 -13.30 26.88
N LEU A 457 -13.64 -13.59 25.95
CA LEU A 457 -14.79 -12.70 25.71
C LEU A 457 -15.74 -12.64 26.91
N ASP A 458 -15.91 -13.73 27.65
CA ASP A 458 -16.67 -13.77 28.90
C ASP A 458 -16.07 -12.84 29.98
N GLU A 459 -14.75 -12.85 30.15
CA GLU A 459 -14.06 -11.90 31.04
C GLU A 459 -14.24 -10.45 30.57
N VAL A 460 -14.20 -10.20 29.26
CA VAL A 460 -14.47 -8.86 28.70
C VAL A 460 -15.91 -8.43 28.97
N MET A 461 -16.87 -9.34 28.88
CA MET A 461 -18.28 -9.05 29.18
C MET A 461 -18.44 -8.58 30.63
N GLU A 462 -17.81 -9.27 31.58
CA GLU A 462 -17.88 -8.92 33.01
C GLU A 462 -17.15 -7.62 33.37
N GLN A 463 -16.04 -7.31 32.68
CA GLN A 463 -15.22 -6.15 33.02
C GLN A 463 -15.67 -4.87 32.30
N TYR A 464 -16.13 -4.97 31.05
CA TYR A 464 -16.33 -3.82 30.18
C TYR A 464 -17.76 -3.68 29.64
N LEU A 465 -18.58 -4.73 29.63
CA LEU A 465 -19.90 -4.74 28.96
C LEU A 465 -21.07 -4.82 29.96
N ASN A 466 -21.02 -3.98 31.00
CA ASN A 466 -21.95 -4.02 32.13
C ASN A 466 -23.19 -3.11 31.98
N GLN A 467 -23.31 -2.38 30.88
CA GLN A 467 -24.39 -1.43 30.63
C GLN A 467 -24.89 -1.58 29.20
N SER A 468 -26.20 -1.37 29.01
CA SER A 468 -26.78 -1.29 27.67
C SER A 468 -26.43 0.06 27.04
N VAL A 469 -25.78 0.03 25.88
CA VAL A 469 -25.25 1.21 25.17
C VAL A 469 -25.76 1.33 23.74
N VAL A 470 -26.34 0.25 23.19
CA VAL A 470 -26.80 0.20 21.81
C VAL A 470 -28.12 0.93 21.68
N GLU A 471 -28.09 2.03 20.93
CA GLU A 471 -29.29 2.77 20.57
C GLU A 471 -30.05 2.04 19.45
N LYS A 472 -31.36 1.87 19.65
CA LYS A 472 -32.23 1.35 18.59
C LYS A 472 -32.25 2.31 17.41
N ASP A 473 -32.28 1.77 16.19
CA ASP A 473 -32.38 2.56 14.95
C ASP A 473 -31.24 3.60 14.77
N TRP A 474 -30.08 3.38 15.41
CA TRP A 474 -28.93 4.30 15.39
C TRP A 474 -28.47 4.69 13.98
N TYR A 475 -28.73 3.84 12.99
CA TYR A 475 -28.34 4.01 11.59
C TYR A 475 -29.29 4.92 10.80
N LYS A 476 -30.47 5.26 11.34
CA LYS A 476 -31.41 6.17 10.68
C LYS A 476 -30.92 7.62 10.78
N SER A 477 -31.16 8.37 9.71
CA SER A 477 -30.94 9.80 9.62
C SER A 477 -32.27 10.52 9.34
N GLU A 478 -32.43 11.73 9.87
CA GLU A 478 -33.48 12.64 9.39
C GLU A 478 -33.16 13.19 8.00
N GLU A 479 -31.88 13.29 7.65
CA GLU A 479 -31.39 13.75 6.34
C GLU A 479 -30.45 12.72 5.72
N ASN A 480 -30.87 12.09 4.61
CA ASN A 480 -30.05 11.12 3.88
C ASN A 480 -29.08 11.78 2.87
N ASP A 481 -29.17 13.10 2.71
CA ASP A 481 -28.38 13.87 1.75
C ASP A 481 -27.37 14.75 2.48
N HIS A 482 -26.13 14.26 2.60
CA HIS A 482 -25.07 14.97 3.32
C HIS A 482 -24.20 15.84 2.41
N TYR A 483 -24.49 15.88 1.10
CA TYR A 483 -23.63 16.52 0.11
C TYR A 483 -24.28 17.73 -0.55
N GLU A 484 -23.48 18.75 -0.89
CA GLU A 484 -23.96 19.94 -1.59
C GLU A 484 -24.40 19.60 -3.02
N ARG A 485 -25.72 19.64 -3.29
CA ARG A 485 -26.29 19.35 -4.62
C ARG A 485 -25.82 20.32 -5.70
N ASP A 486 -25.75 21.61 -5.39
CA ASP A 486 -25.27 22.62 -6.34
C ASP A 486 -23.80 22.35 -6.73
N TYR A 487 -22.97 21.94 -5.77
CA TYR A 487 -21.58 21.56 -6.03
C TYR A 487 -21.51 20.34 -6.96
N LEU A 488 -22.30 19.30 -6.70
CA LEU A 488 -22.38 18.10 -7.56
C LEU A 488 -22.74 18.46 -9.02
N THR A 489 -23.74 19.33 -9.21
CA THR A 489 -24.15 19.79 -10.54
C THR A 489 -23.04 20.58 -11.23
N VAL A 490 -22.41 21.53 -10.53
CA VAL A 490 -21.27 22.30 -11.07
C VAL A 490 -20.11 21.37 -11.45
N GLN A 491 -19.77 20.38 -10.62
CA GLN A 491 -18.69 19.43 -10.94
C GLN A 491 -19.03 18.54 -12.14
N SER A 492 -20.30 18.16 -12.32
CA SER A 492 -20.75 17.43 -13.51
C SER A 492 -20.53 18.25 -14.79
N GLU A 493 -20.85 19.55 -14.76
CA GLU A 493 -20.59 20.46 -15.89
C GLU A 493 -19.10 20.65 -16.18
N VAL A 494 -18.29 20.83 -15.12
CA VAL A 494 -16.82 20.92 -15.23
C VAL A 494 -16.28 19.64 -15.86
N LEU A 495 -16.67 18.47 -15.35
CA LEU A 495 -16.21 17.19 -15.85
C LEU A 495 -16.59 16.97 -17.31
N LYS A 496 -17.81 17.38 -17.72
CA LYS A 496 -18.25 17.35 -19.12
C LYS A 496 -17.38 18.20 -20.03
N LYS A 497 -17.09 19.44 -19.64
CA LYS A 497 -16.16 20.30 -20.40
C LYS A 497 -14.78 19.66 -20.54
N HIS A 498 -14.30 19.00 -19.49
CA HIS A 498 -13.01 18.30 -19.50
C HIS A 498 -13.03 17.02 -20.33
N TYR A 499 -14.14 16.28 -20.36
CA TYR A 499 -14.39 15.16 -21.26
C TYR A 499 -14.31 15.61 -22.72
N ASP A 500 -14.99 16.69 -23.11
CA ASP A 500 -14.94 17.17 -24.50
C ASP A 500 -13.52 17.66 -24.87
N ASN A 501 -12.84 18.34 -23.94
CA ASN A 501 -11.49 18.84 -24.16
C ASN A 501 -10.45 17.71 -24.33
N ILE A 502 -10.57 16.61 -23.60
CA ILE A 502 -9.57 15.53 -23.63
C ILE A 502 -9.53 14.85 -25.02
N ILE A 503 -10.66 14.78 -25.72
CA ILE A 503 -10.75 14.23 -27.09
C ILE A 503 -9.83 15.01 -28.03
N VAL A 504 -9.85 16.35 -27.93
CA VAL A 504 -9.01 17.23 -28.74
C VAL A 504 -7.52 17.04 -28.39
N VAL A 505 -7.20 16.93 -27.10
CA VAL A 505 -5.83 16.66 -26.63
C VAL A 505 -5.32 15.32 -27.15
N PHE A 506 -6.15 14.28 -27.13
CA PHE A 506 -5.83 12.95 -27.66
C PHE A 506 -5.52 13.00 -29.16
N GLN A 507 -6.35 13.67 -29.95
CA GLN A 507 -6.09 13.86 -31.39
C GLN A 507 -4.77 14.60 -31.66
N GLN A 508 -4.47 15.63 -30.85
CA GLN A 508 -3.22 16.39 -30.98
C GLN A 508 -1.99 15.55 -30.60
N LEU A 509 -2.07 14.73 -29.55
CA LEU A 509 -0.98 13.82 -29.17
C LEU A 509 -0.76 12.73 -30.23
N VAL A 510 -1.83 12.14 -30.77
CA VAL A 510 -1.73 11.12 -31.83
C VAL A 510 -1.07 11.69 -33.08
N SER A 511 -1.44 12.90 -33.51
CA SER A 511 -0.79 13.53 -34.67
C SER A 511 0.70 13.83 -34.43
N LEU A 512 1.09 14.20 -33.21
CA LEU A 512 2.50 14.36 -32.85
C LEU A 512 3.26 13.03 -32.90
N PHE A 513 2.67 11.92 -32.44
CA PHE A 513 3.29 10.60 -32.54
C PHE A 513 3.47 10.16 -33.99
N GLN A 514 2.47 10.41 -34.85
CA GLN A 514 2.57 10.13 -36.29
C GLN A 514 3.66 10.96 -36.97
N GLU A 515 3.80 12.24 -36.60
CA GLU A 515 4.89 13.10 -37.10
C GLU A 515 6.26 12.59 -36.65
N MET A 516 6.42 12.19 -35.39
CA MET A 516 7.66 11.59 -34.87
C MET A 516 8.00 10.28 -35.60
N ASP A 517 7.04 9.39 -35.78
CA ASP A 517 7.23 8.10 -36.47
C ASP A 517 7.63 8.31 -37.95
N TYR A 518 7.01 9.28 -38.63
CA TYR A 518 7.40 9.67 -39.98
C TYR A 518 8.87 10.15 -40.03
N GLN A 519 9.29 11.02 -39.11
CA GLN A 519 10.67 11.52 -39.08
C GLN A 519 11.67 10.39 -38.79
N ILE A 520 11.34 9.44 -37.90
CA ILE A 520 12.16 8.25 -37.63
C ILE A 520 12.33 7.41 -38.91
N LYS A 521 11.23 7.09 -39.60
CA LYS A 521 11.24 6.23 -40.80
C LYS A 521 12.04 6.82 -41.96
N HIS A 522 11.99 8.13 -42.11
CA HIS A 522 12.70 8.84 -43.19
C HIS A 522 14.07 9.41 -42.78
N ASN A 523 14.54 9.13 -41.55
CA ASN A 523 15.73 9.75 -40.95
C ASN A 523 15.75 11.28 -41.11
N ALA A 524 14.59 11.93 -41.00
CA ALA A 524 14.35 13.33 -41.31
C ALA A 524 14.04 14.14 -40.04
N PHE A 525 15.04 14.31 -39.16
CA PHE A 525 14.92 14.97 -37.85
C PHE A 525 14.87 16.51 -37.97
N LYS A 526 13.77 17.05 -38.51
CA LYS A 526 13.57 18.50 -38.70
C LYS A 526 12.71 19.08 -37.58
N ASN A 527 13.08 20.26 -37.08
CA ASN A 527 12.32 21.02 -36.08
C ASN A 527 11.99 20.21 -34.80
N THR A 528 12.91 19.34 -34.37
CA THR A 528 12.66 18.36 -33.29
C THR A 528 12.41 19.02 -31.94
N ASP A 529 13.11 20.12 -31.61
CA ASP A 529 12.85 20.89 -30.39
C ASP A 529 11.43 21.47 -30.34
N LYS A 530 10.92 21.94 -31.48
CA LYS A 530 9.54 22.43 -31.60
C LYS A 530 8.55 21.29 -31.41
N LEU A 531 8.86 20.10 -31.95
CA LEU A 531 8.03 18.91 -31.83
C LEU A 531 7.95 18.43 -30.38
N PHE A 532 9.09 18.33 -29.70
CA PHE A 532 9.16 18.01 -28.26
C PHE A 532 8.46 19.06 -27.41
N GLY A 533 8.64 20.36 -27.69
CA GLY A 533 7.95 21.43 -26.98
C GLY A 533 6.43 21.37 -27.14
N LYS A 534 5.92 21.00 -28.33
CA LYS A 534 4.49 20.75 -28.55
C LYS A 534 4.01 19.54 -27.75
N PHE A 535 4.74 18.43 -27.77
CA PHE A 535 4.43 17.24 -26.99
C PHE A 535 4.34 17.56 -25.49
N ASP A 536 5.37 18.21 -24.93
CA ASP A 536 5.41 18.61 -23.52
C ASP A 536 4.24 19.51 -23.15
N LYS A 537 3.84 20.42 -24.04
CA LYS A 537 2.68 21.29 -23.83
C LYS A 537 1.39 20.46 -23.79
N GLN A 538 1.18 19.56 -24.75
CA GLN A 538 -0.04 18.76 -24.81
C GLN A 538 -0.14 17.77 -23.67
N PHE A 539 0.97 17.14 -23.30
CA PHE A 539 1.01 16.25 -22.15
C PHE A 539 0.72 17.00 -20.85
N ARG A 540 1.25 18.22 -20.67
CA ARG A 540 0.87 19.09 -19.54
C ARG A 540 -0.61 19.47 -19.54
N THR A 541 -1.22 19.68 -20.71
CA THR A 541 -2.67 19.92 -20.82
C THR A 541 -3.45 18.69 -20.35
N LEU A 542 -3.04 17.49 -20.76
CA LEU A 542 -3.63 16.23 -20.31
C LEU A 542 -3.54 16.08 -18.78
N GLN A 543 -2.36 16.31 -18.19
CA GLN A 543 -2.13 16.23 -16.73
C GLN A 543 -2.94 17.25 -15.91
N LYS A 544 -3.47 18.31 -16.53
CA LYS A 544 -4.34 19.30 -15.88
C LYS A 544 -5.83 19.05 -16.12
N ASN A 545 -6.18 18.02 -16.91
CA ASN A 545 -7.56 17.75 -17.25
C ASN A 545 -8.25 16.97 -16.11
N HIS A 546 -9.41 17.46 -15.64
CA HIS A 546 -10.13 16.82 -14.53
C HIS A 546 -10.63 15.40 -14.88
N TYR A 547 -11.13 15.19 -16.10
CA TYR A 547 -11.57 13.85 -16.53
C TYR A 547 -10.39 12.86 -16.55
N TYR A 548 -9.20 13.31 -16.98
CA TYR A 548 -7.99 12.51 -16.86
C TYR A 548 -7.64 12.22 -15.39
N ASN A 549 -7.56 13.25 -14.53
CA ASN A 549 -7.06 13.10 -13.16
C ASN A 549 -7.98 12.29 -12.23
N TYR A 550 -9.29 12.32 -12.44
CA TYR A 550 -10.26 11.67 -11.56
C TYR A 550 -10.86 10.37 -12.12
N ILE A 551 -10.74 10.12 -13.43
CA ILE A 551 -11.26 8.89 -14.08
C ILE A 551 -10.11 8.11 -14.72
N LEU A 552 -9.50 8.65 -15.79
CA LEU A 552 -8.62 7.83 -16.63
C LEU A 552 -7.27 7.48 -15.98
N ALA A 553 -6.64 8.41 -15.28
CA ALA A 553 -5.38 8.16 -14.59
C ALA A 553 -5.57 7.21 -13.39
N PRO A 554 -6.59 7.36 -12.52
CA PRO A 554 -6.87 6.38 -11.47
C PRO A 554 -7.20 4.98 -11.98
N MET A 555 -7.86 4.86 -13.14
CA MET A 555 -8.10 3.58 -13.84
C MET A 555 -6.84 2.94 -14.40
N ASN A 556 -5.76 3.71 -14.58
CA ASN A 556 -4.49 3.27 -15.15
C ASN A 556 -3.34 3.63 -14.21
N ARG A 557 -3.56 3.60 -12.89
CA ARG A 557 -2.63 4.15 -11.89
C ARG A 557 -1.26 3.47 -11.93
N VAL A 558 -1.22 2.14 -12.06
CA VAL A 558 0.05 1.39 -12.07
C VAL A 558 0.87 1.82 -13.28
N ARG A 559 0.21 1.97 -14.43
CA ARG A 559 0.86 2.40 -15.65
C ARG A 559 1.24 3.87 -15.63
N SER A 560 0.42 4.72 -15.03
CA SER A 560 0.70 6.14 -14.81
C SER A 560 1.95 6.32 -13.96
N ASP A 561 2.07 5.57 -12.85
CA ASP A 561 3.24 5.58 -11.98
C ASP A 561 4.50 5.10 -12.70
N LEU A 562 4.40 4.05 -13.51
CA LEU A 562 5.51 3.56 -14.33
C LEU A 562 5.95 4.60 -15.35
N LEU A 563 5.01 5.28 -16.00
CA LEU A 563 5.29 6.33 -16.99
C LEU A 563 6.00 7.53 -16.34
N LEU A 564 5.53 7.99 -15.17
CA LEU A 564 6.14 9.08 -14.41
C LEU A 564 7.62 8.81 -14.12
N LYS A 565 7.98 7.56 -13.81
CA LYS A 565 9.37 7.16 -13.56
C LYS A 565 10.24 7.16 -14.83
N GLN A 566 9.66 6.94 -16.02
CA GLN A 566 10.38 7.01 -17.30
C GLN A 566 10.61 8.44 -17.80
N ILE A 567 9.84 9.44 -17.32
CA ILE A 567 9.94 10.83 -17.80
C ILE A 567 11.36 11.37 -17.68
N GLY A 568 12.06 11.09 -16.58
CA GLY A 568 13.44 11.53 -16.39
C GLY A 568 14.37 11.00 -17.48
N ARG A 569 14.34 9.68 -17.73
CA ARG A 569 15.13 9.02 -18.78
C ARG A 569 14.85 9.63 -20.15
N ILE A 570 13.57 9.83 -20.50
CA ILE A 570 13.17 10.38 -21.79
C ILE A 570 13.60 11.83 -21.95
N LYS A 571 13.48 12.62 -20.88
CA LYS A 571 13.84 14.04 -20.89
C LYS A 571 15.33 14.25 -21.14
N PHE A 572 16.19 13.44 -20.51
CA PHE A 572 17.65 13.56 -20.57
C PHE A 572 18.31 12.75 -21.69
N GLU A 573 17.55 11.94 -22.45
CA GLU A 573 18.05 11.28 -23.66
C GLU A 573 18.54 12.31 -24.68
N ARG A 574 19.78 12.12 -25.15
CA ARG A 574 20.47 13.03 -26.07
C ARG A 574 20.29 12.62 -27.52
N ASP A 575 20.16 11.33 -27.80
CA ASP A 575 19.89 10.85 -29.15
C ASP A 575 18.43 11.12 -29.52
N VAL A 576 18.25 11.97 -30.53
CA VAL A 576 16.93 12.44 -30.97
C VAL A 576 16.04 11.29 -31.46
N LYS A 577 16.63 10.31 -32.16
CA LYS A 577 15.90 9.15 -32.69
C LYS A 577 15.44 8.26 -31.55
N ILE A 578 16.34 7.95 -30.61
CA ILE A 578 16.01 7.15 -29.42
C ILE A 578 14.97 7.88 -28.58
N LYS A 579 15.10 9.19 -28.37
CA LYS A 579 14.12 9.99 -27.63
C LYS A 579 12.73 9.94 -28.25
N MET A 580 12.60 10.12 -29.57
CA MET A 580 11.31 10.00 -30.26
C MET A 580 10.74 8.59 -30.13
N GLN A 581 11.56 7.54 -30.27
CA GLN A 581 11.14 6.15 -30.10
C GLN A 581 10.63 5.88 -28.68
N LEU A 582 11.34 6.35 -27.66
CA LEU A 582 10.90 6.23 -26.27
C LEU A 582 9.58 6.97 -26.03
N ILE A 583 9.41 8.18 -26.59
CA ILE A 583 8.15 8.92 -26.47
C ILE A 583 6.99 8.12 -27.09
N ILE A 584 7.14 7.63 -28.32
CA ILE A 584 6.10 6.86 -29.01
C ILE A 584 5.79 5.57 -28.25
N ASN A 585 6.81 4.81 -27.84
CA ASN A 585 6.62 3.50 -27.23
C ASN A 585 5.97 3.60 -25.84
N GLU A 586 6.45 4.52 -24.99
CA GLU A 586 5.95 4.65 -23.62
C GLU A 586 4.61 5.39 -23.58
N PHE A 587 4.55 6.59 -24.19
CA PHE A 587 3.34 7.42 -24.14
C PHE A 587 2.30 6.98 -25.15
N GLY A 588 2.67 6.56 -26.37
CA GLY A 588 1.70 6.13 -27.38
C GLY A 588 0.88 4.92 -26.91
N LYS A 589 1.54 3.91 -26.32
CA LYS A 589 0.82 2.75 -25.75
C LYS A 589 -0.03 3.16 -24.54
N TYR A 590 0.39 4.11 -23.72
CA TYR A 590 -0.40 4.60 -22.58
C TYR A 590 -1.65 5.34 -23.07
N MET A 591 -1.48 6.23 -24.04
CA MET A 591 -2.56 6.98 -24.67
C MET A 591 -3.61 6.08 -25.32
N TYR A 592 -3.18 5.00 -25.99
CA TYR A 592 -4.10 4.01 -26.56
C TYR A 592 -4.99 3.37 -25.48
N GLU A 593 -4.42 2.98 -24.33
CA GLU A 593 -5.20 2.41 -23.23
C GLU A 593 -6.20 3.41 -22.65
N LEU A 594 -5.79 4.67 -22.44
CA LEU A 594 -6.71 5.72 -21.98
C LEU A 594 -7.90 5.91 -22.95
N GLN A 595 -7.66 5.85 -24.27
CA GLN A 595 -8.72 5.96 -25.27
C GLN A 595 -9.67 4.75 -25.25
N GLN A 596 -9.15 3.53 -25.05
CA GLN A 596 -10.00 2.34 -24.91
C GLN A 596 -10.85 2.40 -23.65
N ASP A 597 -10.28 2.83 -22.53
CA ASP A 597 -11.00 2.98 -21.25
C ASP A 597 -12.06 4.07 -21.31
N MET A 598 -11.75 5.21 -21.93
CA MET A 598 -12.72 6.28 -22.15
C MET A 598 -13.93 5.79 -22.98
N LYS A 599 -13.68 5.00 -24.03
CA LYS A 599 -14.73 4.44 -24.88
C LYS A 599 -15.57 3.40 -24.13
N SER A 600 -14.95 2.52 -23.35
CA SER A 600 -15.68 1.49 -22.60
C SER A 600 -16.51 2.07 -21.45
N LEU A 601 -16.07 3.18 -20.86
CA LEU A 601 -16.79 3.88 -19.80
C LEU A 601 -17.92 4.80 -20.27
N GLU A 602 -18.03 5.09 -21.56
CA GLU A 602 -18.99 6.07 -22.07
C GLU A 602 -20.43 5.88 -21.55
N PRO A 603 -21.02 4.66 -21.55
CA PRO A 603 -22.37 4.45 -21.01
C PRO A 603 -22.46 4.74 -19.50
N VAL A 604 -21.44 4.36 -18.75
CA VAL A 604 -21.38 4.54 -17.29
C VAL A 604 -21.22 6.03 -16.96
N TYR A 605 -20.41 6.74 -17.72
CA TYR A 605 -20.22 8.18 -17.58
C TYR A 605 -21.52 8.96 -17.84
N PHE A 606 -22.29 8.60 -18.87
CA PHE A 606 -23.61 9.18 -19.08
C PHE A 606 -24.57 8.83 -17.95
N GLY A 607 -24.55 7.60 -17.45
CA GLY A 607 -25.32 7.18 -16.28
C GLY A 607 -24.99 8.01 -15.03
N LEU A 608 -23.70 8.26 -14.75
CA LEU A 608 -23.27 9.10 -13.64
C LEU A 608 -23.87 10.51 -13.72
N ASN A 609 -23.84 11.15 -14.90
CA ASN A 609 -24.40 12.49 -15.08
C ASN A 609 -25.92 12.51 -14.89
N GLN A 610 -26.62 11.46 -15.34
CA GLN A 610 -28.06 11.32 -15.12
C GLN A 610 -28.40 11.12 -13.64
N ALA A 611 -27.62 10.32 -12.91
CA ALA A 611 -27.78 10.11 -11.48
C ALA A 611 -27.57 11.42 -10.69
N ILE A 612 -26.56 12.22 -11.06
CA ILE A 612 -26.32 13.55 -10.46
C ILE A 612 -27.47 14.51 -10.74
N ALA A 613 -28.06 14.47 -11.94
CA ALA A 613 -29.25 15.24 -12.30
C ALA A 613 -30.55 14.76 -11.61
N GLY A 614 -30.48 13.73 -10.76
CA GLY A 614 -31.62 13.18 -10.02
C GLY A 614 -32.44 12.15 -10.79
N ASN A 615 -32.01 11.75 -11.99
CA ASN A 615 -32.72 10.76 -12.80
C ASN A 615 -32.34 9.33 -12.39
N THR A 616 -33.33 8.43 -12.37
CA THR A 616 -33.07 6.99 -12.15
C THR A 616 -32.46 6.40 -13.41
N VAL A 617 -31.29 5.77 -13.27
CA VAL A 617 -30.58 5.12 -14.36
C VAL A 617 -30.68 3.61 -14.19
N ASN A 618 -31.12 2.92 -15.24
CA ASN A 618 -31.02 1.46 -15.33
C ASN A 618 -29.88 1.15 -16.29
N LEU A 619 -28.65 1.07 -15.78
CA LEU A 619 -27.54 0.54 -16.55
C LEU A 619 -27.71 -0.98 -16.62
N VAL A 620 -27.99 -1.51 -17.81
CA VAL A 620 -27.97 -2.95 -18.05
C VAL A 620 -26.52 -3.35 -18.26
N PHE A 621 -25.94 -4.05 -17.29
CA PHE A 621 -24.61 -4.62 -17.40
C PHE A 621 -24.77 -6.05 -17.93
N ASN A 622 -24.28 -6.30 -19.15
CA ASN A 622 -24.14 -7.64 -19.71
C ASN A 622 -22.81 -8.27 -19.29
#